data_AF-A0A534NYQ8-F1
#
_entry.id   AF-A0A534NYQ8-F1
#
_cell.length_a   1.000
_cell.length_b   1.000
_cell.length_c   1.000
_cell.angle_alpha   90.00
_cell.angle_beta   90.00
_cell.angle_gamma   90.00
#
_symmetry.space_group_name_H-M   'P 1'
#
loop_
_entity.id
_entity.type
_entity.pdbx_description
1 polymer ?
#
loop_
_entity_poly.entity_id
_entity_poly.type
_entity_poly.pdbx_seq_one_letter_code
_entity_poly.pdbx_strand_id
1 'polypeptide(L)'
;MTPPAWTDWLTGSFFRIRIAPAAAEKLGQLRAETQLRLRQMLQDIAELADLVPPSTGRAWTASDGSSLLQLQLGRINVRYSISEATRTLTIEHVIPPDDLEDFEDVG
;
A
#
# COMPACT_ATOMS: atom_id res chain seq x y z
N MET A 1 8.07 -1.82 -20.69
CA MET A 1 8.19 -2.61 -19.44
C MET A 1 6.78 -2.81 -18.90
N THR A 2 6.31 -4.04 -18.77
CA THR A 2 4.98 -4.34 -18.22
C THR A 2 4.99 -3.99 -16.72
N PRO A 3 4.02 -3.23 -16.19
CA PRO A 3 3.97 -2.96 -14.77
C PRO A 3 3.82 -4.28 -13.99
N PRO A 4 4.50 -4.43 -12.84
CA PRO A 4 4.39 -5.63 -12.02
C PRO A 4 2.96 -5.79 -11.48
N ALA A 5 2.42 -7.01 -11.55
CA ALA A 5 1.10 -7.33 -11.02
C ALA A 5 1.03 -7.07 -9.50
N TRP A 6 -0.05 -6.42 -9.03
CA TRP A 6 -0.28 -6.14 -7.60
C TRP A 6 -0.76 -7.38 -6.83
N THR A 7 0.07 -8.42 -6.82
CA THR A 7 -0.06 -9.64 -6.01
C THR A 7 0.67 -9.46 -4.68
N ASP A 8 0.50 -10.36 -3.71
CA ASP A 8 1.30 -10.29 -2.48
C ASP A 8 2.80 -10.56 -2.75
N TRP A 9 3.67 -10.01 -1.90
CA TRP A 9 5.11 -10.29 -1.93
C TRP A 9 5.76 -10.19 -0.55
N LEU A 10 6.96 -10.74 -0.43
CA LEU A 10 7.82 -10.63 0.75
C LEU A 10 8.91 -9.57 0.53
N THR A 11 9.21 -8.81 1.57
CA THR A 11 10.32 -7.86 1.63
C THR A 11 11.61 -8.54 2.10
N GLY A 12 12.73 -7.81 2.13
CA GLY A 12 14.03 -8.34 2.57
C GLY A 12 14.04 -8.72 4.05
N SER A 13 13.25 -8.04 4.87
CA SER A 13 13.03 -8.35 6.30
C SER A 13 12.05 -9.49 6.57
N PHE A 14 11.53 -10.15 5.53
CA PHE A 14 10.43 -11.13 5.62
C PHE A 14 9.08 -10.53 6.05
N PHE A 15 8.94 -9.20 6.04
CA PHE A 15 7.63 -8.56 6.19
C PHE A 15 6.81 -8.78 4.91
N ARG A 16 5.58 -9.29 5.04
CA ARG A 16 4.72 -9.60 3.89
C ARG A 16 3.85 -8.40 3.54
N ILE A 17 3.85 -7.99 2.28
CA ILE A 17 2.92 -7.01 1.75
C ILE A 17 1.77 -7.75 1.05
N ARG A 18 0.55 -7.52 1.52
CA ARG A 18 -0.69 -8.07 0.95
C ARG A 18 -1.53 -6.94 0.39
N ILE A 19 -2.29 -7.24 -0.65
CA ILE A 19 -3.14 -6.27 -1.33
C ILE A 19 -4.54 -6.84 -1.42
N ALA A 20 -5.53 -6.09 -0.96
CA ALA A 20 -6.92 -6.43 -1.16
C ALA A 20 -7.24 -6.45 -2.67
N PRO A 21 -8.04 -7.41 -3.18
CA PRO A 21 -8.32 -7.51 -4.62
C PRO A 21 -8.79 -6.20 -5.26
N ALA A 22 -9.72 -5.49 -4.61
CA ALA A 22 -10.22 -4.21 -5.09
C ALA A 22 -9.14 -3.09 -5.11
N ALA A 23 -8.14 -3.16 -4.23
CA ALA A 23 -7.01 -2.24 -4.26
C ALA A 23 -6.04 -2.60 -5.41
N ALA A 24 -5.82 -3.88 -5.66
CA ALA A 24 -4.93 -4.35 -6.73
C ALA A 24 -5.40 -3.89 -8.12
N GLU A 25 -6.71 -3.95 -8.38
CA GLU A 25 -7.31 -3.44 -9.63
C GLU A 25 -7.01 -1.96 -9.85
N LYS A 26 -7.29 -1.13 -8.85
CA LYS A 26 -7.06 0.33 -8.92
C LYS A 26 -5.59 0.68 -9.05
N LEU A 27 -4.71 -0.04 -8.36
CA LEU A 27 -3.26 0.18 -8.46
C LEU A 27 -2.72 -0.22 -9.84
N GLY A 28 -3.29 -1.26 -10.46
CA GLY A 28 -2.94 -1.70 -11.81
C GLY A 28 -3.28 -0.67 -12.90
N GLN A 29 -4.27 0.20 -12.65
CA GLN A 29 -4.68 1.27 -13.56
C GLN A 29 -3.78 2.51 -13.51
N LEU A 30 -2.94 2.64 -12.47
CA LEU A 30 -2.04 3.78 -12.34
C LEU A 30 -0.92 3.75 -13.38
N ARG A 31 -0.33 4.91 -13.68
CA ARG A 31 0.87 4.99 -14.53
C ARG A 31 2.01 4.16 -13.94
N ALA A 32 2.80 3.51 -14.80
CA ALA A 32 3.87 2.60 -14.37
C ALA A 32 4.88 3.24 -13.40
N GLU A 33 5.23 4.51 -13.61
CA GLU A 33 6.11 5.28 -12.71
C GLU A 33 5.50 5.43 -11.30
N THR A 34 4.21 5.77 -11.23
CA THR A 34 3.47 5.86 -9.97
C THR A 34 3.41 4.51 -9.27
N GLN A 35 3.16 3.43 -10.01
CA GLN A 35 3.15 2.08 -9.45
C GLN A 35 4.50 1.71 -8.84
N LEU A 36 5.60 1.97 -9.57
CA LEU A 36 6.96 1.72 -9.10
C LEU A 36 7.26 2.52 -7.83
N ARG A 37 6.90 3.81 -7.80
CA ARG A 37 7.11 4.67 -6.64
C ARG A 37 6.32 4.22 -5.43
N LEU A 38 5.05 3.84 -5.60
CA LEU A 38 4.23 3.30 -4.51
C LEU A 38 4.82 2.01 -3.95
N ARG A 39 5.29 1.10 -4.82
CA ARG A 39 5.95 -0.14 -4.37
C ARG A 39 7.17 0.13 -3.51
N GLN A 40 8.02 1.07 -3.93
CA GLN A 40 9.20 1.45 -3.15
C GLN A 40 8.79 2.01 -1.78
N MET A 41 7.84 2.95 -1.74
CA MET A 41 7.39 3.55 -0.48
C MET A 41 6.78 2.50 0.46
N LEU A 42 5.97 1.57 -0.06
CA LEU A 42 5.37 0.49 0.74
C LEU A 42 6.42 -0.49 1.26
N GLN A 43 7.44 -0.78 0.45
CA GLN A 43 8.58 -1.57 0.89
C GLN A 43 9.33 -0.85 2.01
N ASP A 44 9.64 0.44 1.86
CA ASP A 44 10.33 1.22 2.88
C ASP A 44 9.53 1.24 4.20
N ILE A 45 8.20 1.40 4.12
CA ILE A 45 7.31 1.34 5.30
C ILE A 45 7.37 -0.05 5.97
N ALA A 46 7.33 -1.12 5.20
CA ALA A 46 7.39 -2.48 5.73
C ALA A 46 8.75 -2.79 6.39
N GLU A 47 9.86 -2.32 5.80
CA GLU A 47 11.19 -2.44 6.39
C GLU A 47 11.32 -1.59 7.67
N LEU A 48 10.74 -0.39 7.70
CA LEU A 48 10.70 0.44 8.91
C LEU A 48 9.87 -0.19 10.01
N ALA A 49 8.72 -0.80 9.67
CA ALA A 49 7.88 -1.50 10.63
C ALA A 49 8.61 -2.68 11.28
N ASP A 50 9.52 -3.34 10.55
CA ASP A 50 10.34 -4.42 11.10
C ASP A 50 11.36 -3.95 12.14
N LEU A 51 11.87 -2.72 12.00
CA LEU A 51 12.85 -2.14 12.92
C LEU A 51 12.23 -1.63 14.24
N VAL A 52 10.90 -1.50 14.29
CA VAL A 52 10.18 -1.00 15.46
C VAL A 52 9.88 -2.17 16.41
N PRO A 53 10.31 -2.13 17.68
CA PRO A 53 10.01 -3.19 18.64
C PRO A 53 8.50 -3.37 18.81
N PRO A 54 7.99 -4.62 18.99
CA PRO A 54 6.56 -4.91 19.12
C PRO A 54 5.83 -4.15 20.24
N SER A 55 6.58 -3.64 21.22
CA SER A 55 6.10 -2.83 22.34
C SER A 55 5.79 -1.37 21.96
N THR A 56 6.17 -0.95 20.75
CA THR A 56 5.95 0.40 20.21
C THR A 56 4.74 0.48 19.29
N GLY A 57 3.99 -0.61 19.10
CA GLY A 57 2.78 -0.67 18.26
C GLY A 57 1.70 0.39 18.56
N ARG A 58 1.80 1.11 19.69
CA ARG A 58 1.07 2.36 19.96
C ARG A 58 1.34 3.48 18.95
N ALA A 59 2.49 3.49 18.27
CA ALA A 59 2.84 4.51 17.29
C ALA A 59 1.98 4.39 16.02
N TRP A 60 1.53 3.17 15.69
CA TRP A 60 0.73 2.88 14.50
C TRP A 60 -0.73 2.57 14.80
N THR A 61 -1.10 2.33 16.07
CA THR A 61 -2.47 1.93 16.48
C THR A 61 -3.14 2.97 17.39
N ALA A 62 -4.31 3.45 17.00
CA ALA A 62 -5.33 3.95 17.90
C ALA A 62 -5.92 2.75 18.65
N SER A 63 -5.75 2.79 19.96
CA SER A 63 -6.16 1.92 21.09
C SER A 63 -6.90 0.59 20.86
N ASP A 64 -7.81 0.44 19.90
CA ASP A 64 -8.82 -0.62 19.93
C ASP A 64 -9.01 -1.37 18.57
N GLY A 65 -8.08 -1.24 17.63
CA GLY A 65 -8.11 -1.98 16.35
C GLY A 65 -6.89 -1.73 15.45
N SER A 66 -6.74 -2.55 14.40
CA SER A 66 -5.76 -2.31 13.32
C SER A 66 -6.06 -0.96 12.69
N SER A 67 -5.27 0.05 13.02
CA SER A 67 -5.53 1.41 12.57
C SER A 67 -5.20 1.52 11.08
N LEU A 68 -6.16 2.08 10.35
CA LEU A 68 -6.01 2.40 8.94
C LEU A 68 -5.11 3.63 8.81
N LEU A 69 -3.87 3.37 8.40
CA LEU A 69 -2.87 4.37 8.06
C LEU A 69 -3.11 4.87 6.64
N GLN A 70 -2.51 6.03 6.33
CA GLN A 70 -2.66 6.69 5.04
C GLN A 70 -1.29 6.98 4.42
N LEU A 71 -1.08 6.51 3.21
CA LEU A 71 0.02 6.89 2.35
C LEU A 71 -0.52 7.76 1.22
N GLN A 72 -0.04 9.00 1.14
CA GLN A 72 -0.43 9.92 0.09
C GLN A 72 0.73 10.13 -0.89
N LEU A 73 0.45 9.92 -2.19
CA LEU A 73 1.38 10.23 -3.28
C LEU A 73 0.68 11.14 -4.29
N GLY A 74 0.96 12.44 -4.20
CA GLY A 74 0.23 13.45 -4.96
C GLY A 74 -1.26 13.45 -4.56
N ARG A 75 -2.14 13.14 -5.52
CA ARG A 75 -3.60 13.01 -5.32
C ARG A 75 -4.06 11.59 -4.99
N ILE A 76 -3.17 10.61 -5.07
CA ILE A 76 -3.50 9.21 -4.79
C ILE A 76 -3.42 8.98 -3.28
N ASN A 77 -4.46 8.37 -2.73
CA ASN A 77 -4.52 7.98 -1.34
C ASN A 77 -4.57 6.45 -1.20
N VAL A 78 -3.64 5.90 -0.44
CA VAL A 78 -3.57 4.45 -0.15
C VAL A 78 -3.80 4.26 1.34
N ARG A 79 -4.84 3.51 1.69
CA ARG A 79 -5.14 3.10 3.05
C ARG A 79 -4.55 1.72 3.31
N TYR A 80 -3.79 1.60 4.39
CA TYR A 80 -3.12 0.36 4.74
C TYR A 80 -3.14 0.11 6.25
N SER A 81 -2.97 -1.15 6.63
CA SER A 81 -2.83 -1.60 8.01
C SER A 81 -1.49 -2.30 8.19
N ILE A 82 -0.95 -2.25 9.41
CA ILE A 82 0.28 -2.98 9.78
C ILE A 82 -0.06 -3.88 10.96
N SER A 83 0.31 -5.16 10.84
CA SER A 83 0.27 -6.15 11.91
C SER A 83 1.69 -6.61 12.19
N GLU A 84 2.25 -6.15 13.31
CA GLU A 84 3.58 -6.56 13.77
C GLU A 84 3.59 -8.05 14.17
N ALA A 85 2.51 -8.53 14.79
CA ALA A 85 2.36 -9.91 15.22
C ALA A 85 2.45 -10.92 14.06
N THR A 86 1.91 -10.56 12.89
CA THR A 86 1.97 -11.39 11.68
C THR A 86 2.99 -10.88 10.66
N ARG A 87 3.78 -9.85 11.01
CA ARG A 87 4.72 -9.14 10.11
C ARG A 87 4.11 -8.88 8.74
N THR A 88 2.93 -8.27 8.73
CA THR A 88 2.13 -8.06 7.51
C THR A 88 1.72 -6.59 7.37
N LEU A 89 1.94 -6.03 6.18
CA LEU A 89 1.35 -4.78 5.74
C LEU A 89 0.23 -5.13 4.75
N THR A 90 -0.99 -4.71 5.03
CA THR A 90 -2.13 -4.93 4.13
C THR A 90 -2.56 -3.62 3.51
N ILE A 91 -2.60 -3.55 2.19
CA ILE A 91 -3.23 -2.45 1.46
C ILE A 91 -4.73 -2.75 1.38
N GLU A 92 -5.53 -1.95 2.10
CA GLU A 92 -6.96 -2.15 2.25
C GLU A 92 -7.74 -1.41 1.15
N HIS A 93 -7.39 -0.14 0.89
CA HIS A 93 -8.11 0.70 -0.07
C HIS A 93 -7.17 1.62 -0.84
N VAL A 94 -7.55 1.90 -2.08
CA VAL A 94 -6.87 2.86 -2.95
C VAL A 94 -7.93 3.83 -3.47
N ILE A 95 -7.64 5.11 -3.31
CA ILE A 95 -8.45 6.23 -3.77
C ILE A 95 -7.61 6.92 -4.86
N PRO A 96 -7.87 6.61 -6.14
CA PRO A 96 -7.22 7.33 -7.23
C PRO A 96 -7.69 8.80 -7.28
N PRO A 97 -6.99 9.67 -8.01
CA PRO A 97 -7.53 10.99 -8.34
C PRO A 97 -8.83 10.86 -9.14
N ASP A 98 -9.77 11.78 -8.92
CA ASP A 98 -11.07 11.83 -9.63
C ASP A 98 -10.90 11.87 -11.17
N ASP A 99 -9.76 12.36 -11.66
CA ASP A 99 -9.43 12.45 -13.10
C ASP A 99 -9.17 11.09 -13.81
N LEU A 100 -9.44 9.94 -13.16
CA LEU A 100 -9.39 8.62 -13.84
C LEU A 100 -10.73 8.24 -14.52
N GLU A 101 -11.77 9.05 -14.40
CA GLU A 101 -13.06 8.85 -15.08
C GLU A 101 -13.08 9.30 -16.56
N ASP A 102 -12.04 9.99 -17.06
CA ASP A 102 -11.99 10.55 -18.42
C ASP A 102 -10.99 9.84 -19.37
N PHE A 103 -11.03 8.51 -19.46
CA PHE A 103 -10.36 7.77 -20.54
C PHE A 103 -11.31 6.87 -21.35
N GLU A 104 -12.60 7.17 -21.37
CA GLU A 104 -13.46 6.72 -22.46
C GLU A 104 -13.57 7.82 -23.53
N ASP A 105 -13.19 7.42 -24.74
CA ASP A 105 -13.53 8.01 -26.04
C ASP A 105 -12.78 9.26 -26.52
N VAL A 106 -11.68 9.03 -27.27
CA VAL A 106 -11.39 9.86 -28.46
C VAL A 106 -10.77 9.00 -29.57
N GLY A 107 -11.59 8.61 -30.54
CA GLY A 107 -11.19 8.49 -31.97
C GLY A 107 -11.15 7.10 -32.57
#